data_AF-A0A409Y0Q1-F1
#
_entry.id   AF-A0A409Y0Q1-F1
#
_cell.length_a   1.000
_cell.length_b   1.000
_cell.length_c   1.000
_cell.angle_alpha   90.00
_cell.angle_beta   90.00
_cell.angle_gamma   90.00
#
_symmetry.space_group_name_H-M   'P 1'
#
loop_
_entity.id
_entity.type
_entity.pdbx_description
1 polymer ?
#
loop_
_entity_poly.entity_id
_entity_poly.type
_entity_poly.pdbx_seq_one_letter_code
_entity_poly.pdbx_strand_id
1 'polypeptide(L)'
;MSDDGVNKSFRYDENGNIIRAKKHLGLRRCSRRECFNFDDQENPVFKLQDTVLLKRMPKVGLVTIFFRTSMHWTLIAKTTRRPVHKPNCTSAPPDANAYNKVLVQFCTTPYLRLFLVDLAIYKFGLHLKDKETLVSMSSKPLEMDVYIQYEPANIKDFLDLFNAVALLNTLTSKKPIPGIPQVSLVQCNNGETPPKKEALEFWKYCLEEDHKGVPHTEPRLCVAVRFLQFLGNESTLLTGPPGKPFLQSTISCWKIETSAIDAVRAREKIRIPVDIPNYEIAVVPANTETAIELVNAAIRADTRNAMYMRMPIPEFDRHVISLASVPLSQDKLLSPRAASSAMALRVKVNREKIYAISAWHYGYKNRWIPEVSFDDYMSLSDAEKAREEAEAES
;
A
#
# COMPACT_ATOMS: atom_id res chain seq x y z
N MET A 1 -34.49 -40.26 -0.55
CA MET A 1 -34.15 -39.59 -1.81
C MET A 1 -34.70 -38.18 -1.76
N SER A 2 -33.83 -37.18 -1.70
CA SER A 2 -34.17 -35.76 -1.85
C SER A 2 -32.88 -34.96 -2.03
N ASP A 3 -32.22 -35.15 -3.17
CA ASP A 3 -31.31 -34.14 -3.71
C ASP A 3 -32.16 -33.00 -4.28
N ASP A 4 -31.81 -31.74 -4.00
CA ASP A 4 -31.77 -30.67 -5.01
C ASP A 4 -31.12 -29.40 -4.40
N GLY A 5 -29.79 -29.38 -4.36
CA GLY A 5 -28.97 -28.30 -3.79
C GLY A 5 -28.00 -27.65 -4.78
N VAL A 6 -28.28 -27.68 -6.08
CA VAL A 6 -27.34 -27.23 -7.12
C VAL A 6 -27.85 -26.01 -7.90
N ASN A 7 -26.97 -25.02 -8.08
CA ASN A 7 -27.23 -23.73 -8.73
C ASN A 7 -27.82 -23.85 -10.16
N LYS A 8 -29.06 -23.35 -10.34
CA LYS A 8 -29.73 -23.26 -11.66
C LYS A 8 -29.39 -21.92 -12.34
N SER A 9 -28.30 -21.89 -13.12
CA SER A 9 -27.78 -20.69 -13.81
C SER A 9 -28.57 -20.25 -15.06
N PHE A 10 -29.41 -21.13 -15.60
CA PHE A 10 -30.18 -20.94 -16.83
C PHE A 10 -31.63 -21.41 -16.66
N ARG A 11 -32.58 -20.73 -17.33
CA ARG A 11 -33.92 -21.28 -17.59
C ARG A 11 -34.01 -21.72 -19.05
N TYR A 12 -34.55 -22.91 -19.23
CA TYR A 12 -34.86 -23.52 -20.53
C TYR A 12 -36.37 -23.61 -20.73
N ASP A 13 -36.84 -23.61 -21.98
CA ASP A 13 -38.22 -23.90 -22.36
C ASP A 13 -38.47 -25.41 -22.46
N GLU A 14 -39.72 -25.77 -22.75
CA GLU A 14 -40.19 -27.16 -22.89
C GLU A 14 -39.54 -27.91 -24.06
N ASN A 15 -38.91 -27.18 -25.01
CA ASN A 15 -38.16 -27.72 -26.14
C ASN A 15 -36.63 -27.70 -25.91
N GLY A 16 -36.17 -27.31 -24.70
CA GLY A 16 -34.75 -27.25 -24.34
C GLY A 16 -34.01 -25.99 -24.78
N ASN A 17 -34.69 -24.92 -25.24
CA ASN A 17 -34.04 -23.66 -25.62
C ASN A 17 -33.86 -22.73 -24.41
N ILE A 18 -32.75 -22.00 -24.32
CA ILE A 18 -32.50 -21.06 -23.22
C ILE A 18 -33.40 -19.82 -23.35
N ILE A 19 -34.42 -19.71 -22.49
CA ILE A 19 -35.30 -18.52 -22.42
C ILE A 19 -34.69 -17.38 -21.59
N ARG A 20 -33.85 -17.71 -20.61
CA ARG A 20 -33.21 -16.70 -19.75
C ARG A 20 -31.88 -17.19 -19.18
N ALA A 21 -30.79 -16.66 -19.70
CA ALA A 21 -29.49 -16.71 -19.01
C ALA A 21 -29.44 -15.59 -17.96
N LYS A 22 -28.94 -15.88 -16.74
CA LYS A 22 -28.41 -14.80 -15.90
C LYS A 22 -27.27 -14.13 -16.68
N LYS A 23 -27.17 -12.80 -16.57
CA LYS A 23 -26.27 -11.96 -17.38
C LYS A 23 -24.81 -12.20 -16.99
N HIS A 24 -24.24 -13.32 -17.42
CA HIS A 24 -22.81 -13.55 -17.34
C HIS A 24 -22.10 -12.41 -18.06
N LEU A 25 -21.26 -11.69 -17.32
CA LEU A 25 -20.25 -10.82 -17.89
C LEU A 25 -19.30 -11.74 -18.67
N GLY A 26 -19.59 -11.93 -19.96
CA GLY A 26 -18.75 -12.75 -20.82
C GLY A 26 -17.32 -12.24 -20.75
N LEU A 27 -16.38 -13.11 -20.39
CA LEU A 27 -14.95 -12.82 -20.28
C LEU A 27 -14.43 -12.30 -21.63
N ARG A 28 -14.39 -10.97 -21.77
CA ARG A 28 -13.91 -10.29 -22.98
C ARG A 28 -12.39 -10.22 -22.94
N ARG A 29 -11.75 -11.27 -23.46
CA ARG A 29 -10.28 -11.29 -23.68
C ARG A 29 -9.85 -10.09 -24.52
N CYS A 30 -8.76 -9.43 -24.11
CA CYS A 30 -8.10 -8.42 -24.93
C CYS A 30 -7.26 -9.14 -26.00
N SER A 31 -7.34 -8.71 -27.26
CA SER A 31 -6.64 -9.36 -28.37
C SER A 31 -5.25 -8.78 -28.67
N ARG A 32 -4.69 -7.94 -27.78
CA ARG A 32 -3.33 -7.38 -27.91
C ARG A 32 -2.34 -8.24 -27.13
N ARG A 33 -1.23 -8.63 -27.77
CA ARG A 33 -0.11 -9.37 -27.14
C ARG A 33 0.52 -8.67 -25.93
N GLU A 34 0.33 -7.36 -25.82
CA GLU A 34 0.89 -6.47 -24.78
C GLU A 34 -0.06 -6.21 -23.60
N CYS A 35 -1.23 -6.86 -23.53
CA CYS A 35 -2.21 -6.61 -22.47
C CYS A 35 -1.92 -7.46 -21.22
N PHE A 36 -1.37 -6.85 -20.17
CA PHE A 36 -1.01 -7.52 -18.90
C PHE A 36 -2.18 -7.80 -17.94
N ASN A 37 -3.43 -7.53 -18.33
CA ASN A 37 -4.61 -7.95 -17.57
C ASN A 37 -4.90 -9.42 -17.83
N PHE A 38 -4.31 -10.30 -17.01
CA PHE A 38 -4.50 -11.74 -17.12
C PHE A 38 -5.81 -12.25 -16.49
N ASP A 39 -6.28 -13.35 -17.06
CA ASP A 39 -7.47 -14.15 -16.74
C ASP A 39 -7.72 -14.35 -15.22
N ASP A 40 -8.99 -14.29 -14.80
CA ASP A 40 -9.43 -14.65 -13.43
C ASP A 40 -9.17 -16.15 -13.09
N GLN A 41 -8.76 -16.95 -14.08
CA GLN A 41 -8.55 -18.40 -13.98
C GLN A 41 -7.36 -18.82 -13.08
N GLU A 42 -6.43 -17.91 -12.77
CA GLU A 42 -5.33 -18.21 -11.84
C GLU A 42 -5.64 -17.88 -10.37
N ASN A 43 -6.80 -17.29 -10.08
CA ASN A 43 -7.21 -17.02 -8.71
C ASN A 43 -7.52 -18.34 -7.95
N PRO A 44 -6.79 -18.66 -6.86
CA PRO A 44 -6.98 -19.93 -6.14
C PRO A 44 -8.37 -20.08 -5.51
N VAL A 45 -9.10 -18.98 -5.29
CA VAL A 45 -10.50 -19.01 -4.81
C VAL A 45 -11.45 -19.67 -5.83
N PHE A 46 -11.15 -19.58 -7.13
CA PHE A 46 -12.00 -20.16 -8.20
C PHE A 46 -11.63 -21.61 -8.56
N LYS A 47 -10.36 -22.03 -8.41
CA LYS A 47 -9.92 -23.42 -8.70
C LYS A 47 -10.64 -24.49 -7.85
N LEU A 48 -11.16 -24.09 -6.68
CA LEU A 48 -12.00 -24.95 -5.83
C LEU A 48 -13.37 -25.30 -6.44
N GLN A 49 -13.87 -24.55 -7.43
CA GLN A 49 -15.16 -24.84 -8.08
C GLN A 49 -15.02 -25.70 -9.34
N ASP A 50 -14.00 -25.47 -10.17
CA ASP A 50 -13.86 -26.16 -11.48
C ASP A 50 -13.34 -27.61 -11.40
N THR A 51 -12.77 -28.02 -10.27
CA THR A 51 -12.14 -29.35 -10.14
C THR A 51 -13.16 -30.52 -10.07
N VAL A 52 -14.46 -30.23 -9.93
CA VAL A 52 -15.50 -31.26 -9.76
C VAL A 52 -16.13 -31.74 -11.08
N LEU A 53 -15.99 -31.00 -12.19
CA LEU A 53 -16.81 -31.18 -13.40
C LEU A 53 -16.08 -31.66 -14.68
N LEU A 54 -14.88 -32.23 -14.57
CA LEU A 54 -14.14 -32.81 -15.72
C LEU A 54 -13.89 -34.31 -15.60
N LYS A 55 -14.97 -35.09 -15.48
CA LYS A 55 -14.94 -36.55 -15.71
C LYS A 55 -15.08 -36.83 -17.22
N ARG A 56 -14.03 -37.40 -17.82
CA ARG A 56 -13.95 -37.71 -19.27
C ARG A 56 -15.07 -38.64 -19.75
N MET A 57 -15.54 -38.42 -20.99
CA MET A 57 -16.12 -39.48 -21.84
C MET A 57 -15.51 -39.43 -23.26
N PRO A 58 -15.41 -40.57 -23.98
CA PRO A 58 -14.67 -40.65 -25.24
C PRO A 58 -15.52 -40.59 -26.53
N LYS A 59 -14.91 -40.00 -27.57
CA LYS A 59 -15.10 -40.21 -29.04
C LYS A 59 -16.43 -40.82 -29.57
N VAL A 60 -17.28 -39.96 -30.12
CA VAL A 60 -18.03 -40.08 -31.42
C VAL A 60 -18.17 -38.61 -31.88
N GLY A 61 -17.98 -38.15 -33.13
CA GLY A 61 -18.29 -38.65 -34.47
C GLY A 61 -19.19 -37.59 -35.14
N LEU A 62 -18.95 -37.23 -36.41
CA LEU A 62 -19.60 -36.09 -37.10
C LEU A 62 -21.15 -36.09 -37.02
N VAL A 63 -21.75 -34.88 -37.06
CA VAL A 63 -22.58 -34.42 -38.21
C VAL A 63 -22.73 -32.89 -38.15
N THR A 64 -22.52 -32.24 -39.29
CA THR A 64 -22.73 -30.79 -39.49
C THR A 64 -24.18 -30.51 -39.82
N ILE A 65 -24.85 -29.61 -39.10
CA ILE A 65 -26.12 -29.00 -39.54
C ILE A 65 -25.94 -27.48 -39.64
N PHE A 66 -25.89 -26.98 -40.87
CA PHE A 66 -25.97 -25.55 -41.17
C PHE A 66 -27.43 -25.10 -41.13
N PHE A 67 -27.80 -24.23 -40.18
CA PHE A 67 -29.01 -23.42 -40.31
C PHE A 67 -28.76 -21.93 -40.00
N ARG A 68 -29.27 -21.11 -40.92
CA ARG A 68 -29.17 -19.66 -41.03
C ARG A 68 -29.33 -18.88 -39.71
N THR A 69 -28.26 -18.29 -39.19
CA THR A 69 -28.30 -17.14 -38.25
C THR A 69 -27.21 -16.07 -38.51
N SER A 70 -26.65 -16.02 -39.72
CA SER A 70 -25.49 -15.15 -40.04
C SER A 70 -25.78 -13.65 -40.24
N MET A 71 -27.03 -13.20 -40.22
CA MET A 71 -27.35 -11.76 -40.41
C MET A 71 -27.61 -10.97 -39.12
N HIS A 72 -27.98 -11.62 -38.00
CA HIS A 72 -28.23 -10.89 -36.74
C HIS A 72 -26.95 -10.56 -35.96
N TRP A 73 -25.94 -11.44 -36.01
CA TRP A 73 -24.66 -11.22 -35.33
C TRP A 73 -23.87 -10.03 -35.91
N THR A 74 -23.95 -9.80 -37.22
CA THR A 74 -23.21 -8.71 -37.90
C THR A 74 -23.74 -7.32 -37.54
N LEU A 75 -25.02 -7.20 -37.18
CA LEU A 75 -25.63 -5.93 -36.75
C LEU A 75 -25.34 -5.63 -35.27
N ILE A 76 -25.41 -6.66 -34.41
CA ILE A 76 -25.04 -6.54 -32.99
C ILE A 76 -23.53 -6.25 -32.87
N ALA A 77 -22.67 -6.87 -33.68
CA ALA A 77 -21.22 -6.63 -33.66
C ALA A 77 -20.83 -5.19 -34.06
N LYS A 78 -21.67 -4.46 -34.82
CA LYS A 78 -21.45 -3.05 -35.18
C LYS A 78 -21.91 -2.07 -34.09
N THR A 79 -22.89 -2.43 -33.25
CA THR A 79 -23.40 -1.57 -32.17
C THR A 79 -22.80 -1.88 -30.80
N THR A 80 -22.28 -3.10 -30.58
CA THR A 80 -21.40 -3.35 -29.45
C THR A 80 -20.12 -2.56 -29.64
N ARG A 81 -19.99 -1.45 -28.89
CA ARG A 81 -18.68 -0.82 -28.65
C ARG A 81 -17.70 -1.94 -28.32
N ARG A 82 -16.65 -2.09 -29.15
CA ARG A 82 -15.48 -2.92 -28.81
C ARG A 82 -15.06 -2.56 -27.39
N PRO A 83 -14.63 -3.51 -26.54
CA PRO A 83 -14.14 -3.17 -25.21
C PRO A 83 -13.03 -2.13 -25.36
N VAL A 84 -13.37 -0.87 -25.05
CA VAL A 84 -12.43 0.23 -25.12
C VAL A 84 -11.45 -0.02 -23.99
N HIS A 85 -10.17 -0.04 -24.31
CA HIS A 85 -9.10 -0.18 -23.33
C HIS A 85 -9.36 0.83 -22.20
N LYS A 86 -9.31 0.40 -20.92
CA LYS A 86 -9.38 1.37 -19.82
C LYS A 86 -8.28 2.42 -20.08
N PRO A 87 -8.56 3.74 -20.10
CA PRO A 87 -7.60 4.75 -20.54
C PRO A 87 -6.23 4.68 -19.83
N ASN A 88 -6.21 4.19 -18.60
CA ASN A 88 -5.02 4.08 -17.74
C ASN A 88 -4.17 2.82 -18.02
N CYS A 89 -4.62 1.94 -18.90
CA CYS A 89 -4.01 0.62 -19.12
C CYS A 89 -2.81 0.65 -20.09
N THR A 90 -2.42 1.85 -20.57
CA THR A 90 -1.14 2.13 -21.26
C THR A 90 -0.22 3.03 -20.43
N SER A 91 -0.63 3.46 -19.23
CA SER A 91 0.15 4.36 -18.36
C SER A 91 0.61 3.73 -17.05
N ALA A 92 0.13 2.51 -16.73
CA ALA A 92 0.65 1.75 -15.61
C ALA A 92 1.98 1.08 -16.00
N PRO A 93 3.02 1.11 -15.13
CA PRO A 93 4.25 0.36 -15.39
C PRO A 93 3.98 -1.16 -15.39
N PRO A 94 4.83 -1.99 -16.04
CA PRO A 94 4.61 -3.43 -16.18
C PRO A 94 4.34 -4.14 -14.84
N ASP A 95 5.07 -3.73 -13.79
CA ASP A 95 5.01 -4.35 -12.46
C ASP A 95 3.90 -3.79 -11.56
N ALA A 96 3.02 -2.91 -12.06
CA ALA A 96 1.95 -2.29 -11.26
C ALA A 96 1.09 -3.33 -10.51
N ASN A 97 0.81 -4.48 -11.12
CA ASN A 97 0.06 -5.56 -10.46
C ASN A 97 0.83 -6.18 -9.28
N ALA A 98 2.16 -6.20 -9.30
CA ALA A 98 2.98 -6.72 -8.20
C ALA A 98 3.03 -5.71 -7.04
N TYR A 99 3.22 -4.41 -7.31
CA TYR A 99 3.13 -3.37 -6.28
C TYR A 99 1.74 -3.33 -5.64
N ASN A 100 0.66 -3.51 -6.41
CA ASN A 100 -0.70 -3.59 -5.86
C ASN A 100 -0.88 -4.82 -4.94
N LYS A 101 -0.26 -5.97 -5.25
CA LYS A 101 -0.27 -7.14 -4.34
C LYS A 101 0.42 -6.82 -3.02
N VAL A 102 1.58 -6.16 -3.04
CA VAL A 102 2.25 -5.72 -1.81
C VAL A 102 1.44 -4.67 -1.06
N LEU A 103 0.81 -3.72 -1.76
CA LEU A 103 -0.05 -2.72 -1.13
C LEU A 103 -1.27 -3.37 -0.44
N VAL A 104 -1.88 -4.39 -1.06
CA VAL A 104 -2.93 -5.20 -0.41
C VAL A 104 -2.36 -5.96 0.79
N GLN A 105 -1.19 -6.60 0.66
CA GLN A 105 -0.53 -7.32 1.76
C GLN A 105 -0.22 -6.41 2.96
N PHE A 106 0.22 -5.18 2.72
CA PHE A 106 0.43 -4.15 3.73
C PHE A 106 -0.86 -3.89 4.53
N CYS A 107 -2.01 -3.87 3.86
CA CYS A 107 -3.31 -3.61 4.48
C CYS A 107 -3.88 -4.81 5.25
N THR A 108 -3.54 -6.03 4.83
CA THR A 108 -4.13 -7.26 5.38
C THR A 108 -3.25 -7.96 6.41
N THR A 109 -1.97 -7.59 6.52
CA THR A 109 -1.03 -8.23 7.47
C THR A 109 -1.43 -7.94 8.92
N PRO A 110 -1.83 -8.95 9.73
CA PRO A 110 -2.39 -8.70 11.07
C PRO A 110 -1.39 -8.04 12.04
N TYR A 111 -0.10 -8.38 11.94
CA TYR A 111 0.95 -7.78 12.76
C TYR A 111 1.09 -6.27 12.48
N LEU A 112 1.13 -5.88 11.21
CA LEU A 112 1.23 -4.47 10.81
C LEU A 112 -0.02 -3.67 11.18
N ARG A 113 -1.20 -4.30 11.15
CA ARG A 113 -2.48 -3.69 11.58
C ARG A 113 -2.42 -3.16 13.01
N LEU A 114 -1.68 -3.78 13.94
CA LEU A 114 -1.54 -3.29 15.32
C LEU A 114 -0.91 -1.89 15.35
N PHE A 115 0.24 -1.71 14.68
CA PHE A 115 0.92 -0.42 14.61
C PHE A 115 0.12 0.64 13.83
N LEU A 116 -0.62 0.21 12.80
CA LEU A 116 -1.50 1.10 12.02
C LEU A 116 -2.75 1.55 12.80
N VAL A 117 -3.25 0.73 13.73
CA VAL A 117 -4.32 1.11 14.69
C VAL A 117 -3.79 2.11 15.70
N ASP A 118 -2.62 1.88 16.31
CA ASP A 118 -1.96 2.84 17.20
C ASP A 118 -1.76 4.20 16.49
N LEU A 119 -1.24 4.17 15.26
CA LEU A 119 -1.08 5.35 14.40
C LEU A 119 -2.40 6.09 14.19
N ALA A 120 -3.51 5.40 13.92
CA ALA A 120 -4.82 6.03 13.79
C ALA A 120 -5.28 6.68 15.12
N ILE A 121 -5.08 6.01 16.26
CA ILE A 121 -5.43 6.53 17.59
C ILE A 121 -4.65 7.80 17.94
N TYR A 122 -3.35 7.87 17.59
CA TYR A 122 -2.58 9.10 17.72
C TYR A 122 -3.03 10.17 16.72
N LYS A 123 -3.19 9.83 15.44
CA LYS A 123 -3.48 10.79 14.36
C LYS A 123 -4.83 11.49 14.52
N PHE A 124 -5.87 10.77 14.95
CA PHE A 124 -7.19 11.35 15.27
C PHE A 124 -7.28 11.88 16.72
N GLY A 125 -6.24 11.73 17.54
CA GLY A 125 -6.23 12.13 18.94
C GLY A 125 -7.26 11.41 19.81
N LEU A 126 -7.65 10.17 19.47
CA LEU A 126 -8.72 9.43 20.16
C LEU A 126 -8.38 9.17 21.63
N HIS A 127 -7.10 8.95 21.93
CA HIS A 127 -6.57 8.81 23.28
C HIS A 127 -6.82 10.04 24.17
N LEU A 128 -6.89 11.25 23.58
CA LEU A 128 -7.14 12.52 24.28
C LEU A 128 -8.64 12.84 24.44
N LYS A 129 -9.54 12.00 23.94
CA LYS A 129 -11.01 12.21 24.05
C LYS A 129 -11.57 11.44 25.22
N ASP A 130 -12.60 11.97 25.88
CA ASP A 130 -13.42 11.23 26.84
C ASP A 130 -14.35 10.21 26.12
N LYS A 131 -15.05 9.37 26.90
CA LYS A 131 -15.94 8.33 26.37
C LYS A 131 -17.14 8.89 25.59
N GLU A 132 -17.72 10.01 26.02
CA GLU A 132 -18.91 10.60 25.42
C GLU A 132 -18.58 11.18 24.03
N THR A 133 -17.44 11.87 23.94
CA THR A 133 -16.86 12.33 22.68
C THR A 133 -16.61 11.16 21.73
N LEU A 134 -16.00 10.06 22.19
CA LEU A 134 -15.77 8.86 21.36
C LEU A 134 -17.08 8.21 20.88
N VAL A 135 -18.13 8.18 21.71
CA VAL A 135 -19.47 7.73 21.28
C VAL A 135 -20.03 8.64 20.19
N SER A 136 -19.98 9.97 20.35
CA SER A 136 -20.48 10.90 19.32
C SER A 136 -19.75 10.78 17.97
N MET A 137 -18.45 10.49 18.00
CA MET A 137 -17.62 10.25 16.81
C MET A 137 -17.99 8.96 16.05
N SER A 138 -18.70 8.03 16.68
CA SER A 138 -19.11 6.75 16.07
C SER A 138 -20.19 6.91 14.98
N SER A 139 -20.75 8.11 14.82
CA SER A 139 -21.78 8.45 13.84
C SER A 139 -21.29 8.59 12.39
N LYS A 140 -19.97 8.67 12.16
CA LYS A 140 -19.35 8.91 10.84
C LYS A 140 -18.05 8.11 10.66
N PRO A 141 -17.61 7.82 9.42
CA PRO A 141 -16.29 7.25 9.19
C PRO A 141 -15.18 8.20 9.65
N LEU A 142 -14.17 7.63 10.30
CA LEU A 142 -12.87 8.29 10.47
C LEU A 142 -12.02 7.97 9.23
N GLU A 143 -11.66 8.95 8.43
CA GLU A 143 -10.95 8.74 7.16
C GLU A 143 -9.49 9.14 7.22
N MET A 144 -8.60 8.18 6.92
CA MET A 144 -7.15 8.37 6.93
C MET A 144 -6.53 7.98 5.58
N ASP A 145 -5.73 8.87 5.03
CA ASP A 145 -4.85 8.62 3.90
C ASP A 145 -3.46 8.25 4.40
N VAL A 146 -2.95 7.09 3.99
CA VAL A 146 -1.59 6.63 4.27
C VAL A 146 -0.82 6.58 2.95
N TYR A 147 0.15 7.48 2.80
CA TYR A 147 1.00 7.54 1.62
C TYR A 147 2.16 6.56 1.78
N ILE A 148 2.30 5.66 0.81
CA ILE A 148 3.34 4.65 0.72
C ILE A 148 4.34 5.04 -0.36
N GLN A 149 5.62 5.00 0.00
CA GLN A 149 6.77 5.16 -0.87
C GLN A 149 7.71 3.98 -0.66
N TYR A 150 8.39 3.49 -1.70
CA TYR A 150 9.41 2.47 -1.53
C TYR A 150 10.77 3.09 -1.19
N GLU A 151 11.48 2.45 -0.27
CA GLU A 151 12.86 2.76 0.09
C GLU A 151 13.72 1.48 0.01
N PRO A 152 15.05 1.58 -0.14
CA PRO A 152 15.93 0.43 -0.04
C PRO A 152 15.74 -0.32 1.27
N ALA A 153 15.75 -1.65 1.16
CA ALA A 153 15.60 -2.54 2.29
C ALA A 153 16.88 -2.65 3.15
N ASN A 154 17.99 -2.08 2.68
CA ASN A 154 19.21 -1.82 3.43
C ASN A 154 19.37 -0.30 3.58
N ILE A 155 19.52 0.19 4.82
CA ILE A 155 19.62 1.62 5.08
C ILE A 155 20.89 2.25 4.48
N LYS A 156 21.97 1.49 4.29
CA LYS A 156 23.17 1.97 3.58
C LYS A 156 22.88 2.27 2.12
N ASP A 157 22.10 1.42 1.43
CA ASP A 157 21.67 1.68 0.05
C ASP A 157 20.80 2.95 -0.03
N PHE A 158 20.03 3.27 1.03
CA PHE A 158 19.31 4.55 1.11
C PHE A 158 20.27 5.73 1.23
N LEU A 159 21.28 5.67 2.10
CA LEU A 159 22.27 6.74 2.24
C LEU A 159 23.10 6.94 0.97
N ASP A 160 23.42 5.86 0.26
CA ASP A 160 24.09 5.90 -1.04
C ASP A 160 23.22 6.56 -2.12
N LEU A 161 21.89 6.35 -2.12
CA LEU A 161 20.97 7.07 -3.01
C LEU A 161 20.72 8.53 -2.55
N PHE A 162 20.68 8.79 -1.25
CA PHE A 162 20.37 10.09 -0.65
C PHE A 162 21.61 11.00 -0.63
N ASN A 163 22.28 11.11 -1.77
CA ASN A 163 23.48 11.90 -1.98
C ASN A 163 23.36 12.62 -3.34
N ALA A 164 23.71 13.91 -3.40
CA ALA A 164 23.60 14.70 -4.62
C ALA A 164 24.44 14.14 -5.79
N VAL A 165 25.57 13.47 -5.49
CA VAL A 165 26.40 12.78 -6.49
C VAL A 165 25.70 11.55 -7.06
N ALA A 166 24.86 10.88 -6.27
CA ALA A 166 24.17 9.67 -6.67
C ALA A 166 23.07 9.91 -7.70
N LEU A 167 22.55 11.14 -7.84
CA LEU A 167 21.55 11.47 -8.86
C LEU A 167 22.03 11.08 -10.27
N LEU A 168 23.27 11.41 -10.63
CA LEU A 168 23.88 11.04 -11.93
C LEU A 168 24.04 9.52 -12.09
N ASN A 169 24.37 8.82 -11.01
CA ASN A 169 24.51 7.37 -10.98
C ASN A 169 23.14 6.65 -11.02
N THR A 170 22.07 7.23 -10.48
CA THR A 170 20.72 6.64 -10.55
C THR A 170 20.12 6.72 -11.93
N LEU A 171 20.30 7.84 -12.64
CA LEU A 171 19.88 8.05 -14.03
C LEU A 171 20.57 7.10 -15.03
N THR A 172 21.69 6.48 -14.64
CA THR A 172 22.49 5.59 -15.49
C THR A 172 22.48 4.12 -15.02
N SER A 173 22.34 3.87 -13.71
CA SER A 173 22.37 2.52 -13.14
C SER A 173 20.99 1.84 -13.16
N LYS A 174 20.87 0.84 -14.03
CA LYS A 174 19.71 -0.07 -14.12
C LYS A 174 19.76 -1.25 -13.14
N LYS A 175 20.70 -1.28 -12.18
CA LYS A 175 20.77 -2.35 -11.18
C LYS A 175 19.51 -2.28 -10.28
N PRO A 176 18.73 -3.37 -10.16
CA PRO A 176 17.59 -3.39 -9.24
C PRO A 176 18.11 -3.34 -7.81
N ILE A 177 17.53 -2.45 -7.00
CA ILE A 177 17.81 -2.32 -5.56
C ILE A 177 16.60 -2.95 -4.84
N PRO A 178 16.81 -3.92 -3.93
CA PRO A 178 15.73 -4.46 -3.10
C PRO A 178 15.16 -3.35 -2.22
N GLY A 179 13.84 -3.20 -2.24
CA GLY A 179 13.10 -2.19 -1.50
C GLY A 179 11.96 -2.75 -0.67
N ILE A 180 11.47 -1.92 0.22
CA ILE A 180 10.32 -2.16 1.11
C ILE A 180 9.37 -0.97 1.05
N PRO A 181 8.04 -1.18 1.15
CA PRO A 181 7.09 -0.10 1.32
C PRO A 181 7.32 0.57 2.67
N GLN A 182 7.17 1.89 2.70
CA GLN A 182 7.29 2.71 3.90
C GLN A 182 6.21 3.79 3.91
N VAL A 183 5.71 4.13 5.09
CA VAL A 183 4.80 5.25 5.29
C VAL A 183 5.61 6.56 5.20
N SER A 184 5.37 7.35 4.17
CA SER A 184 6.00 8.67 4.01
C SER A 184 5.18 9.77 4.68
N LEU A 185 3.86 9.74 4.54
CA LEU A 185 2.95 10.76 5.05
C LEU A 185 1.60 10.15 5.46
N VAL A 186 0.97 10.74 6.48
CA VAL A 186 -0.38 10.37 6.93
C VAL A 186 -1.24 11.63 7.02
N GLN A 187 -2.41 11.61 6.38
CA GLN A 187 -3.38 12.71 6.39
C GLN A 187 -4.75 12.20 6.86
N CYS A 188 -5.57 13.09 7.42
CA CYS A 188 -6.95 12.78 7.81
C CYS A 188 -7.92 13.66 7.04
N ASN A 189 -9.04 13.10 6.60
CA ASN A 189 -10.16 13.87 6.09
C ASN A 189 -11.05 14.26 7.27
N ASN A 190 -10.96 15.51 7.72
CA ASN A 190 -11.71 16.00 8.89
C ASN A 190 -13.21 16.25 8.63
N GLY A 191 -13.73 15.80 7.48
CA GLY A 191 -15.10 16.04 7.02
C GLY A 191 -15.24 17.24 6.08
N GLU A 192 -14.13 17.86 5.68
CA GLU A 192 -14.09 18.93 4.67
C GLU A 192 -14.47 18.42 3.27
N THR A 193 -14.17 17.15 2.97
CA THR A 193 -14.61 16.48 1.74
C THR A 193 -15.53 15.31 2.07
N PRO A 194 -16.63 15.11 1.32
CA PRO A 194 -17.49 13.96 1.52
C PRO A 194 -16.73 12.64 1.38
N PRO A 195 -17.08 11.62 2.20
CA PRO A 195 -16.53 10.28 2.06
C PRO A 195 -16.56 9.77 0.62
N LYS A 196 -15.47 9.14 0.18
CA LYS A 196 -15.53 8.34 -1.05
C LYS A 196 -16.53 7.22 -0.85
N LYS A 197 -17.36 6.96 -1.86
CA LYS A 197 -18.44 5.98 -1.80
C LYS A 197 -17.95 4.62 -1.31
N GLU A 198 -16.80 4.18 -1.81
CA GLU A 198 -16.16 2.91 -1.45
C GLU A 198 -15.76 2.89 0.04
N ALA A 199 -15.18 3.97 0.56
CA ALA A 199 -14.82 4.08 1.98
C ALA A 199 -16.06 4.05 2.89
N LEU A 200 -17.15 4.69 2.47
CA LEU A 200 -18.43 4.68 3.18
C LEU A 200 -19.08 3.28 3.18
N GLU A 201 -18.99 2.53 2.07
CA GLU A 201 -19.48 1.15 1.96
C GLU A 201 -18.68 0.20 2.88
N PHE A 202 -17.35 0.28 2.88
CA PHE A 202 -16.50 -0.49 3.79
C PHE A 202 -16.72 -0.13 5.27
N TRP A 203 -16.94 1.15 5.58
CA TRP A 203 -17.25 1.59 6.96
C TRP A 203 -18.58 1.03 7.46
N LYS A 204 -19.64 1.05 6.64
CA LYS A 204 -20.94 0.44 7.00
C LYS A 204 -20.81 -1.05 7.26
N TYR A 205 -20.13 -1.77 6.36
CA TYR A 205 -19.89 -3.20 6.52
C TYR A 205 -19.14 -3.51 7.83
N CYS A 206 -18.08 -2.75 8.13
CA CYS A 206 -17.32 -2.87 9.39
C CYS A 206 -18.20 -2.58 10.63
N LEU A 207 -19.09 -1.59 10.58
CA LEU A 207 -20.04 -1.32 11.68
C LEU A 207 -21.10 -2.43 11.84
N GLU A 208 -21.59 -2.99 10.75
CA GLU A 208 -22.63 -4.03 10.76
C GLU A 208 -22.10 -5.38 11.28
N GLU A 209 -20.88 -5.75 10.90
CA GLU A 209 -20.24 -7.02 11.31
C GLU A 209 -19.42 -6.91 12.61
N ASP A 210 -18.43 -6.00 12.69
CA ASP A 210 -17.45 -5.97 13.80
C ASP A 210 -18.03 -5.36 15.11
N HIS A 211 -19.17 -4.66 15.03
CA HIS A 211 -19.89 -4.10 16.18
C HIS A 211 -21.27 -4.74 16.43
N LYS A 212 -21.54 -5.89 15.82
CA LYS A 212 -22.76 -6.67 16.08
C LYS A 212 -22.84 -7.05 17.57
N GLY A 213 -23.91 -6.60 18.24
CA GLY A 213 -24.14 -6.85 19.66
C GLY A 213 -23.42 -5.90 20.63
N VAL A 214 -22.57 -4.99 20.15
CA VAL A 214 -21.95 -3.94 20.98
C VAL A 214 -23.04 -2.94 21.42
N PRO A 215 -23.16 -2.54 22.70
CA PRO A 215 -24.13 -1.54 23.14
C PRO A 215 -24.03 -0.20 22.39
N HIS A 216 -25.12 0.57 22.34
CA HIS A 216 -25.08 1.94 21.78
C HIS A 216 -24.35 2.95 22.69
N THR A 217 -24.10 2.57 23.95
CA THR A 217 -23.36 3.34 24.97
C THR A 217 -21.85 3.11 24.92
N GLU A 218 -21.36 2.30 23.98
CA GLU A 218 -19.94 2.07 23.75
C GLU A 218 -19.49 2.67 22.42
N PRO A 219 -18.26 3.22 22.33
CA PRO A 219 -17.74 3.72 21.06
C PRO A 219 -17.69 2.61 20.00
N ARG A 220 -18.33 2.86 18.86
CA ARG A 220 -18.30 2.02 17.67
C ARG A 220 -17.43 2.69 16.60
N LEU A 221 -16.13 2.79 16.90
CA LEU A 221 -15.18 3.54 16.11
C LEU A 221 -14.57 2.66 15.02
N CYS A 222 -14.81 3.03 13.77
CA CYS A 222 -14.20 2.40 12.61
C CYS A 222 -13.43 3.44 11.79
N VAL A 223 -12.18 3.12 11.45
CA VAL A 223 -11.33 3.96 10.58
C VAL A 223 -11.31 3.34 9.19
N ALA A 224 -11.75 4.11 8.19
CA ALA A 224 -11.58 3.79 6.78
C ALA A 224 -10.22 4.34 6.32
N VAL A 225 -9.29 3.44 6.00
CA VAL A 225 -7.91 3.79 5.63
C VAL A 225 -7.69 3.55 4.15
N ARG A 226 -7.29 4.60 3.44
CA ARG A 226 -6.90 4.54 2.04
C ARG A 226 -5.39 4.60 1.93
N PHE A 227 -4.80 3.52 1.43
CA PHE A 227 -3.37 3.45 1.16
C PHE A 227 -3.12 3.95 -0.25
N LEU A 228 -2.15 4.85 -0.40
CA LEU A 228 -1.89 5.59 -1.63
C LEU A 228 -0.42 5.43 -2.04
N GLN A 229 -0.16 4.79 -3.17
CA GLN A 229 1.19 4.67 -3.74
C GLN A 229 1.27 5.38 -5.09
N PHE A 230 2.34 6.14 -5.33
CA PHE A 230 2.60 6.77 -6.61
C PHE A 230 3.61 5.96 -7.41
N LEU A 231 3.17 5.45 -8.56
CA LEU A 231 4.06 4.82 -9.54
C LEU A 231 4.26 5.78 -10.72
N GLY A 232 5.40 6.47 -10.74
CA GLY A 232 5.83 7.29 -11.88
C GLY A 232 6.73 6.54 -12.86
N ASN A 233 6.97 7.13 -14.03
CA ASN A 233 8.09 6.81 -14.92
C ASN A 233 9.08 8.00 -14.97
N GLU A 234 10.23 7.84 -15.63
CA GLU A 234 11.26 8.89 -15.82
C GLU A 234 10.64 10.25 -16.18
N SER A 235 9.74 10.24 -17.17
CA SER A 235 9.16 11.46 -17.76
C SER A 235 8.18 12.19 -16.85
N THR A 236 7.82 11.63 -15.69
CA THR A 236 7.01 12.33 -14.66
C THR A 236 7.84 13.21 -13.69
N LEU A 237 9.17 13.12 -13.73
CA LEU A 237 10.06 13.80 -12.78
C LEU A 237 10.38 15.25 -13.19
N LEU A 238 10.68 15.47 -14.47
CA LEU A 238 11.04 16.77 -15.05
C LEU A 238 9.81 17.50 -15.61
N THR A 239 9.96 18.77 -15.97
CA THR A 239 8.92 19.62 -16.58
C THR A 239 8.56 19.26 -18.04
N GLY A 240 8.67 17.98 -18.41
CA GLY A 240 8.24 17.46 -19.71
C GLY A 240 6.71 17.39 -19.86
N PRO A 241 6.19 17.01 -21.04
CA PRO A 241 4.75 16.79 -21.22
C PRO A 241 4.27 15.74 -20.21
N PRO A 242 3.21 16.02 -19.43
CA PRO A 242 2.91 15.25 -18.23
C PRO A 242 2.45 13.82 -18.56
N GLY A 243 3.38 12.87 -18.45
CA GLY A 243 3.02 11.53 -18.04
C GLY A 243 2.25 11.64 -16.73
N LYS A 244 1.01 11.13 -16.69
CA LYS A 244 0.25 11.13 -15.43
C LYS A 244 0.83 10.03 -14.54
N PRO A 245 1.38 10.33 -13.35
CA PRO A 245 1.84 9.30 -12.45
C PRO A 245 0.66 8.40 -12.08
N PHE A 246 0.89 7.10 -12.10
CA PHE A 246 -0.12 6.09 -11.83
C PHE A 246 -0.33 5.97 -10.33
N LEU A 247 -1.38 6.61 -9.83
CA LEU A 247 -1.76 6.59 -8.42
C LEU A 247 -2.51 5.29 -8.11
N GLN A 248 -1.86 4.36 -7.43
CA GLN A 248 -2.46 3.15 -6.91
C GLN A 248 -3.13 3.43 -5.57
N SER A 249 -4.31 2.84 -5.37
CA SER A 249 -4.99 2.92 -4.09
C SER A 249 -5.72 1.65 -3.75
N THR A 250 -5.61 1.23 -2.49
CA THR A 250 -6.48 0.23 -1.88
C THR A 250 -7.11 0.83 -0.62
N ILE A 251 -8.24 0.28 -0.19
CA ILE A 251 -8.98 0.73 0.99
C ILE A 251 -9.12 -0.45 1.93
N SER A 252 -8.92 -0.19 3.22
CA SER A 252 -9.22 -1.10 4.31
C SER A 252 -10.12 -0.37 5.32
N CYS A 253 -10.81 -1.12 6.18
CA CYS A 253 -11.52 -0.54 7.30
C CYS A 253 -11.26 -1.36 8.56
N TRP A 254 -10.99 -0.69 9.68
CA TRP A 254 -10.68 -1.35 10.94
C TRP A 254 -11.52 -0.75 12.05
N LYS A 255 -12.18 -1.63 12.81
CA LYS A 255 -12.61 -1.34 14.18
C LYS A 255 -11.41 -0.92 15.04
N ILE A 256 -11.61 0.14 15.82
CA ILE A 256 -10.74 0.62 16.88
C ILE A 256 -11.38 0.22 18.21
N GLU A 257 -10.72 -0.66 18.95
CA GLU A 257 -11.23 -1.13 20.24
C GLU A 257 -10.89 -0.14 21.36
N THR A 258 -11.78 -0.02 22.36
CA THR A 258 -11.54 0.80 23.55
C THR A 258 -10.26 0.38 24.28
N SER A 259 -9.99 -0.94 24.34
CA SER A 259 -8.75 -1.55 24.84
C SER A 259 -7.49 -1.00 24.17
N ALA A 260 -7.51 -0.78 22.85
CA ALA A 260 -6.40 -0.20 22.11
C ALA A 260 -6.23 1.30 22.44
N ILE A 261 -7.34 2.04 22.58
CA ILE A 261 -7.31 3.45 23.01
C ILE A 261 -6.72 3.57 24.41
N ASP A 262 -7.11 2.70 25.35
CA ASP A 262 -6.61 2.69 26.71
C ASP A 262 -5.13 2.26 26.79
N ALA A 263 -4.71 1.28 25.98
CA ALA A 263 -3.30 0.90 25.85
C ALA A 263 -2.42 2.04 25.28
N VAL A 264 -2.97 2.87 24.39
CA VAL A 264 -2.30 4.07 23.88
C VAL A 264 -2.29 5.20 24.92
N ARG A 265 -3.37 5.41 25.68
CA ARG A 265 -3.43 6.39 26.79
C ARG A 265 -2.39 6.11 27.87
N ALA A 266 -2.18 4.83 28.22
CA ALA A 266 -1.19 4.42 29.21
C ALA A 266 0.27 4.55 28.72
N ARG A 267 0.50 4.92 27.45
CA ARG A 267 1.82 4.93 26.83
C ARG A 267 2.36 6.35 26.66
N GLU A 268 3.13 6.81 27.64
CA GLU A 268 3.87 8.09 27.57
C GLU A 268 5.01 8.08 26.53
N LYS A 269 5.64 6.92 26.32
CA LYS A 269 6.82 6.78 25.45
C LYS A 269 6.70 5.55 24.54
N ILE A 270 7.15 5.70 23.29
CA ILE A 270 7.27 4.61 22.32
C ILE A 270 8.73 4.13 22.28
N ARG A 271 8.91 2.81 22.23
CA ARG A 271 10.20 2.15 21.95
C ARG A 271 10.26 1.84 20.46
N ILE A 272 11.18 2.47 19.75
CA ILE A 272 11.37 2.30 18.31
C ILE A 272 12.60 1.40 18.11
N PRO A 273 12.45 0.21 17.50
CA PRO A 273 13.59 -0.65 17.22
C PRO A 273 14.46 0.00 16.14
N VAL A 274 15.76 0.06 16.42
CA VAL A 274 16.80 0.50 15.51
C VAL A 274 17.57 -0.77 15.09
N ASP A 275 17.77 -0.96 13.80
CA ASP A 275 18.47 -2.14 13.25
C ASP A 275 19.87 -1.71 12.78
N ILE A 276 20.71 -1.33 13.75
CA ILE A 276 22.10 -0.89 13.57
C ILE A 276 22.95 -1.56 14.65
N PRO A 277 24.17 -2.04 14.35
CA PRO A 277 25.08 -2.58 15.36
C PRO A 277 25.22 -1.65 16.57
N ASN A 278 25.05 -2.20 17.77
CA ASN A 278 25.14 -1.52 19.07
C ASN A 278 24.02 -0.50 19.39
N TYR A 279 22.96 -0.39 18.56
CA TYR A 279 21.80 0.46 18.84
C TYR A 279 20.50 -0.32 18.61
N GLU A 280 19.88 -0.84 19.68
CA GLU A 280 18.67 -1.66 19.55
C GLU A 280 17.36 -0.86 19.66
N ILE A 281 17.27 0.13 20.57
CA ILE A 281 16.00 0.80 20.90
C ILE A 281 16.19 2.29 21.17
N ALA A 282 15.50 3.14 20.41
CA ALA A 282 15.27 4.55 20.76
C ALA A 282 14.01 4.69 21.62
N VAL A 283 14.04 5.54 22.65
CA VAL A 283 12.88 5.76 23.54
C VAL A 283 12.39 7.19 23.41
N VAL A 284 11.23 7.40 22.80
CA VAL A 284 10.74 8.72 22.39
C VAL A 284 9.36 9.06 22.95
N PRO A 285 9.03 10.35 23.18
CA PRO A 285 7.68 10.76 23.59
C PRO A 285 6.61 10.30 22.60
N ALA A 286 5.53 9.69 23.10
CA ALA A 286 4.53 9.06 22.25
C ALA A 286 3.65 10.09 21.52
N ASN A 287 3.72 10.10 20.19
CA ASN A 287 2.94 10.98 19.32
C ASN A 287 2.79 10.41 17.90
N THR A 288 1.99 11.07 17.06
CA THR A 288 1.75 10.70 15.65
C THR A 288 3.03 10.40 14.86
N GLU A 289 4.04 11.26 14.95
CA GLU A 289 5.26 11.14 14.15
C GLU A 289 6.09 9.92 14.59
N THR A 290 6.21 9.69 15.89
CA THR A 290 6.84 8.48 16.45
C THR A 290 6.04 7.19 16.16
N ALA A 291 4.72 7.28 16.00
CA ALA A 291 3.89 6.15 15.58
C ALA A 291 4.09 5.81 14.09
N ILE A 292 4.31 6.80 13.22
CA ILE A 292 4.71 6.57 11.82
C ILE A 292 6.09 5.89 11.78
N GLU A 293 7.04 6.38 12.56
CA GLU A 293 8.38 5.78 12.65
C GLU A 293 8.32 4.35 13.18
N LEU A 294 7.48 4.05 14.18
CA LEU A 294 7.27 2.70 14.70
C LEU A 294 6.73 1.74 13.64
N VAL A 295 5.74 2.16 12.84
CA VAL A 295 5.23 1.38 11.69
C VAL A 295 6.37 1.07 10.71
N ASN A 296 7.18 2.08 10.37
CA ASN A 296 8.30 1.94 9.45
C ASN A 296 9.41 1.04 9.99
N ALA A 297 9.73 1.14 11.28
CA ALA A 297 10.69 0.28 11.97
C ALA A 297 10.20 -1.18 12.01
N ALA A 298 8.92 -1.43 12.28
CA ALA A 298 8.33 -2.78 12.23
C ALA A 298 8.39 -3.42 10.83
N ILE A 299 8.35 -2.61 9.76
CA ILE A 299 8.54 -3.09 8.39
C ILE A 299 10.02 -3.39 8.10
N ARG A 300 10.95 -2.53 8.55
CA ARG A 300 12.40 -2.73 8.38
C ARG A 300 12.88 -4.01 9.09
N ALA A 301 12.37 -4.25 10.30
CA ALA A 301 12.66 -5.43 11.11
C ALA A 301 12.25 -6.77 10.47
N ASP A 302 11.42 -6.77 9.41
CA ASP A 302 11.16 -7.97 8.60
C ASP A 302 12.33 -8.28 7.64
N THR A 303 13.50 -8.53 8.22
CA THR A 303 14.74 -8.94 7.54
C THR A 303 14.56 -10.25 6.77
N ARG A 304 13.68 -11.14 7.26
CA ARG A 304 13.37 -12.45 6.67
C ARG A 304 12.27 -12.40 5.60
N ASN A 305 11.65 -11.25 5.33
CA ASN A 305 10.55 -11.08 4.37
C ASN A 305 9.32 -11.97 4.66
N ALA A 306 9.04 -12.25 5.92
CA ALA A 306 7.89 -13.04 6.36
C ALA A 306 6.55 -12.38 6.03
N MET A 307 6.52 -11.04 5.87
CA MET A 307 5.35 -10.29 5.41
C MET A 307 5.28 -10.19 3.88
N TYR A 308 6.25 -10.74 3.13
CA TYR A 308 6.32 -10.74 1.65
C TYR A 308 6.21 -9.35 1.01
N MET A 309 6.75 -8.31 1.66
CA MET A 309 6.68 -6.92 1.19
C MET A 309 7.90 -6.46 0.38
N ARG A 310 8.98 -7.25 0.32
CA ARG A 310 10.19 -6.87 -0.44
C ARG A 310 9.97 -6.99 -1.96
N MET A 311 10.22 -5.90 -2.68
CA MET A 311 10.17 -5.78 -4.15
C MET A 311 11.31 -4.87 -4.63
N PRO A 312 11.76 -4.92 -5.89
CA PRO A 312 12.62 -3.87 -6.44
C PRO A 312 12.00 -2.48 -6.24
N ILE A 313 12.80 -1.46 -5.92
CA ILE A 313 12.30 -0.09 -5.77
C ILE A 313 11.84 0.43 -7.16
N PRO A 314 10.65 1.04 -7.28
CA PRO A 314 10.26 1.79 -8.47
C PRO A 314 11.30 2.86 -8.84
N GLU A 315 11.57 3.01 -10.12
CA GLU A 315 12.51 4.01 -10.62
C GLU A 315 12.13 5.45 -10.22
N PHE A 316 10.84 5.75 -10.17
CA PHE A 316 10.33 7.02 -9.62
C PHE A 316 10.78 7.25 -8.18
N ASP A 317 10.66 6.26 -7.30
CA ASP A 317 11.02 6.38 -5.89
C ASP A 317 12.55 6.49 -5.70
N ARG A 318 13.35 5.75 -6.51
CA ARG A 318 14.82 5.91 -6.54
C ARG A 318 15.24 7.35 -6.87
N HIS A 319 14.58 7.96 -7.87
CA HIS A 319 14.84 9.34 -8.25
C HIS A 319 14.34 10.34 -7.20
N VAL A 320 13.17 10.12 -6.59
CA VAL A 320 12.67 10.96 -5.47
C VAL A 320 13.66 10.96 -4.29
N ILE A 321 14.26 9.81 -3.94
CA ILE A 321 15.30 9.72 -2.90
C ILE A 321 16.52 10.56 -3.27
N SER A 322 17.02 10.42 -4.50
CA SER A 322 18.18 11.19 -4.97
C SER A 322 17.90 12.69 -4.99
N LEU A 323 16.72 13.11 -5.46
CA LEU A 323 16.30 14.51 -5.53
C LEU A 323 16.07 15.14 -4.14
N ALA A 324 15.59 14.37 -3.17
CA ALA A 324 15.39 14.85 -1.81
C ALA A 324 16.71 15.29 -1.14
N SER A 325 17.86 14.72 -1.54
CA SER A 325 19.18 15.14 -1.08
C SER A 325 19.65 16.50 -1.63
N VAL A 326 19.02 17.01 -2.70
CA VAL A 326 19.44 18.22 -3.44
C VAL A 326 18.80 19.49 -2.82
N PRO A 327 19.42 20.69 -2.91
CA PRO A 327 18.83 21.94 -2.42
C PRO A 327 17.49 22.34 -3.07
N LEU A 328 16.57 22.85 -2.24
CA LEU A 328 15.24 23.39 -2.61
C LEU A 328 15.25 24.41 -3.77
N SER A 329 16.37 25.11 -4.01
CA SER A 329 16.51 26.05 -5.12
C SER A 329 16.38 25.39 -6.50
N GLN A 330 16.59 24.07 -6.60
CA GLN A 330 16.43 23.29 -7.81
C GLN A 330 15.03 22.66 -7.96
N ASP A 331 14.19 22.69 -6.92
CA ASP A 331 12.83 22.08 -6.96
C ASP A 331 11.91 22.74 -8.02
N LYS A 332 12.25 23.94 -8.53
CA LYS A 332 11.58 24.59 -9.68
C LYS A 332 11.69 23.82 -11.00
N LEU A 333 12.64 22.89 -11.11
CA LEU A 333 12.83 22.03 -12.29
C LEU A 333 12.05 20.70 -12.18
N LEU A 334 11.43 20.44 -11.03
CA LEU A 334 10.67 19.23 -10.77
C LEU A 334 9.20 19.41 -11.11
N SER A 335 8.54 18.32 -11.48
CA SER A 335 7.07 18.32 -11.47
C SER A 335 6.56 18.58 -10.04
N PRO A 336 5.42 19.27 -9.85
CA PRO A 336 4.89 19.56 -8.52
C PRO A 336 4.68 18.30 -7.66
N ARG A 337 4.45 17.14 -8.30
CA ARG A 337 4.35 15.85 -7.62
C ARG A 337 5.70 15.34 -7.14
N ALA A 338 6.74 15.41 -7.97
CA ALA A 338 8.09 15.02 -7.57
C ALA A 338 8.63 15.92 -6.45
N ALA A 339 8.43 17.23 -6.54
CA ALA A 339 8.78 18.18 -5.47
C ALA A 339 8.03 17.87 -4.16
N SER A 340 6.73 17.60 -4.21
CA SER A 340 5.93 17.21 -3.04
C SER A 340 6.40 15.89 -2.41
N SER A 341 6.74 14.88 -3.22
CA SER A 341 7.27 13.60 -2.71
C SER A 341 8.67 13.76 -2.12
N ALA A 342 9.56 14.52 -2.77
CA ALA A 342 10.90 14.80 -2.26
C ALA A 342 10.84 15.59 -0.94
N MET A 343 9.93 16.57 -0.81
CA MET A 343 9.73 17.30 0.43
C MET A 343 9.16 16.40 1.55
N ALA A 344 8.19 15.53 1.24
CA ALA A 344 7.69 14.54 2.21
C ALA A 344 8.80 13.60 2.70
N LEU A 345 9.70 13.18 1.80
CA LEU A 345 10.86 12.38 2.17
C LEU A 345 11.88 13.17 3.00
N ARG A 346 12.17 14.44 2.70
CA ARG A 346 13.01 15.30 3.55
C ARG A 346 12.43 15.43 4.96
N VAL A 347 11.11 15.59 5.10
CA VAL A 347 10.43 15.61 6.41
C VAL A 347 10.56 14.27 7.13
N LYS A 348 10.36 13.14 6.42
CA LYS A 348 10.58 11.80 6.97
C LYS A 348 12.02 11.59 7.46
N VAL A 349 13.02 12.00 6.68
CA VAL A 349 14.44 11.83 7.02
C VAL A 349 14.83 12.67 8.24
N ASN A 350 14.29 13.88 8.38
CA ASN A 350 14.47 14.71 9.58
C ASN A 350 13.74 14.17 10.82
N ARG A 351 12.66 13.40 10.64
CA ARG A 351 11.88 12.80 11.72
C ARG A 351 12.52 11.52 12.27
N GLU A 352 12.86 10.58 11.38
CA GLU A 352 13.17 9.21 11.80
C GLU A 352 14.64 9.05 12.17
N LYS A 353 14.86 8.55 13.38
CA LYS A 353 16.17 8.43 14.03
C LYS A 353 17.11 7.50 13.30
N ILE A 354 16.56 6.46 12.67
CA ILE A 354 17.32 5.48 11.89
C ILE A 354 18.25 6.14 10.85
N TYR A 355 17.84 7.24 10.21
CA TYR A 355 18.68 7.91 9.19
C TYR A 355 19.86 8.64 9.82
N ALA A 356 19.65 9.33 10.94
CA ALA A 356 20.71 10.04 11.65
C ALA A 356 21.76 9.08 12.21
N ILE A 357 21.32 8.02 12.91
CA ILE A 357 22.22 7.01 13.48
C ILE A 357 22.97 6.26 12.37
N SER A 358 22.29 5.90 11.27
CA SER A 358 22.95 5.23 10.14
C SER A 358 23.97 6.13 9.46
N ALA A 359 23.66 7.42 9.28
CA ALA A 359 24.58 8.37 8.68
C ALA A 359 25.84 8.55 9.54
N TRP A 360 25.68 8.64 10.87
CA TRP A 360 26.79 8.64 11.82
C TRP A 360 27.61 7.34 11.73
N HIS A 361 26.96 6.18 11.86
CA HIS A 361 27.59 4.85 11.87
C HIS A 361 28.38 4.55 10.59
N TYR A 362 27.85 4.94 9.42
CA TYR A 362 28.52 4.74 8.13
C TYR A 362 29.34 5.96 7.65
N GLY A 363 29.51 7.01 8.47
CA GLY A 363 30.32 8.19 8.12
C GLY A 363 29.75 9.13 7.05
N TYR A 364 28.45 9.08 6.76
CA TYR A 364 27.80 9.96 5.79
C TYR A 364 27.51 11.33 6.39
N LYS A 365 28.01 12.39 5.74
CA LYS A 365 27.67 13.78 6.08
C LYS A 365 26.70 14.35 5.04
N ASN A 366 25.44 14.53 5.43
CA ASN A 366 24.42 15.18 4.60
C ASN A 366 23.61 16.17 5.45
N ARG A 367 23.57 17.44 5.01
CA ARG A 367 22.85 18.56 5.65
C ARG A 367 21.34 18.37 5.86
N TRP A 368 20.74 17.37 5.20
CA TRP A 368 19.32 17.02 5.31
C TRP A 368 19.06 15.84 6.24
N ILE A 369 20.12 15.26 6.80
CA ILE A 369 20.04 14.30 7.89
C ILE A 369 20.44 15.07 9.15
N PRO A 370 19.61 15.09 10.20
CA PRO A 370 19.96 15.80 11.43
C PRO A 370 21.16 15.12 12.11
N GLU A 371 21.95 15.91 12.83
CA GLU A 371 22.98 15.36 13.71
C GLU A 371 22.34 14.50 14.81
N VAL A 372 23.05 13.47 15.26
CA VAL A 372 22.49 12.54 16.26
C VAL A 372 22.46 13.22 17.62
N SER A 373 21.26 13.62 18.06
CA SER A 373 21.02 14.00 19.46
C SER A 373 20.98 12.73 20.31
N PHE A 374 22.05 12.50 21.06
CA PHE A 374 22.30 11.25 21.74
C PHE A 374 21.49 11.06 23.04
N ASP A 375 20.99 12.15 23.64
CA ASP A 375 20.23 12.16 24.91
C ASP A 375 18.96 11.27 24.94
N ASP A 376 18.45 10.86 23.77
CA ASP A 376 17.22 10.05 23.64
C ASP A 376 17.44 8.52 23.53
N TYR A 377 18.69 8.03 23.56
CA TYR A 377 19.00 6.61 23.42
C TYR A 377 19.37 5.98 24.76
N MET A 378 18.91 4.75 24.99
CA MET A 378 19.42 3.96 26.12
C MET A 378 20.76 3.32 25.75
N SER A 379 21.71 3.41 26.69
CA SER A 379 23.10 2.89 26.68
C SER A 379 24.02 3.37 25.53
N LEU A 380 24.48 4.61 25.66
CA LEU A 380 25.64 5.14 24.91
C LEU A 380 27.00 4.69 25.44
N SER A 381 27.06 4.22 26.70
CA SER A 381 28.30 3.79 27.38
C SER A 381 29.12 2.76 26.58
N ASP A 382 28.45 2.01 25.72
CA ASP A 382 29.03 0.88 25.00
C ASP A 382 29.30 1.26 23.53
N ALA A 383 28.51 2.18 22.97
CA ALA A 383 28.72 2.71 21.62
C ALA A 383 29.82 3.79 21.56
N GLU A 384 29.96 4.60 22.61
CA GLU A 384 31.09 5.53 22.76
C GLU A 384 32.41 4.75 22.94
N LYS A 385 32.42 3.73 23.82
CA LYS A 385 33.56 2.80 23.95
C LYS A 385 33.92 2.11 22.66
N ALA A 386 32.95 1.54 21.94
CA ALA A 386 33.21 0.88 20.66
C ALA A 386 33.80 1.85 19.60
N ARG A 387 33.52 3.16 19.71
CA ARG A 387 34.13 4.18 18.86
C ARG A 387 35.54 4.53 19.31
N GLU A 388 35.77 4.68 20.62
CA GLU A 388 37.10 4.89 21.19
C GLU A 388 38.05 3.71 20.88
N GLU A 389 37.54 2.48 20.93
CA GLU A 389 38.26 1.26 20.52
C GLU A 389 38.57 1.27 19.02
N ALA A 390 37.59 1.59 18.15
CA ALA A 390 37.82 1.65 16.71
C ALA A 390 38.72 2.81 16.26
N GLU A 391 38.71 3.95 16.96
CA GLU A 391 39.62 5.09 16.74
C GLU A 391 41.04 4.82 17.30
N ALA A 392 41.19 3.89 18.25
CA ALA A 392 42.49 3.45 18.77
C ALA A 392 43.15 2.33 17.94
N GLU A 393 42.37 1.59 17.14
CA GLU A 393 42.86 0.55 16.22
C GLU A 393 43.23 1.08 14.81
N SER A 394 42.97 2.36 14.51
CA SER A 394 43.21 3.01 13.21
C SER A 394 44.43 3.93 13.18
#